data_AF-A0A023PTF5-F1
#
_entry.id   AF-A0A023PTF5-F1
#
_cell.length_a   1.000
_cell.length_b   1.000
_cell.length_c   1.000
_cell.angle_alpha   90.00
_cell.angle_beta   90.00
_cell.angle_gamma   90.00
#
_symmetry.space_group_name_H-M   'P 1'
#
loop_
_entity.id
_entity.type
_entity.pdbx_description
1 polymer ?
#
loop_
_entity_poly.entity_id
_entity_poly.type
_entity_poly.pdbx_seq_one_letter_code
_entity_poly.pdbx_strand_id
1 'polypeptide(L)'
;MNTFKYTIYFFILMTFSLQAVGESIPSSNQLRSLLRSFDIQTGNIGETIAYIPIEKPCLNLLARNEHYEYCVINEGENLSNGDKEGFFITLDSVSESSVSFSYNTIWYSVNCRLSTRDKVIKCDQSK
;
A
#
# COMPACT_ATOMS: atom_id res chain seq x y z
N MET A 1 -6.10 47.74 1.87
CA MET A 1 -5.02 46.72 1.88
C MET A 1 -5.52 45.38 2.45
N ASN A 2 -6.70 44.91 2.03
CA ASN A 2 -7.31 43.66 2.56
C ASN A 2 -7.79 42.72 1.45
N THR A 3 -8.23 43.24 0.29
CA THR A 3 -8.66 42.42 -0.86
C THR A 3 -7.54 41.57 -1.45
N PHE A 4 -6.31 42.11 -1.57
CA PHE A 4 -5.16 41.37 -2.08
C PHE A 4 -4.76 40.14 -1.24
N LYS A 5 -5.03 40.17 0.08
CA LYS A 5 -4.73 39.05 0.99
C LYS A 5 -5.72 37.89 0.82
N TYR A 6 -6.99 38.20 0.57
CA TYR A 6 -8.01 37.18 0.33
C TYR A 6 -7.81 36.45 -1.00
N THR A 7 -7.38 37.14 -2.05
CA THR A 7 -7.10 36.52 -3.35
C THR A 7 -5.93 35.55 -3.28
N ILE A 8 -4.87 35.87 -2.53
CA ILE A 8 -3.71 34.98 -2.32
C ILE A 8 -4.12 33.74 -1.52
N TYR A 9 -4.94 33.90 -0.47
CA TYR A 9 -5.45 32.77 0.31
C TYR A 9 -6.29 31.82 -0.54
N PHE A 10 -7.10 32.35 -1.46
CA PHE A 10 -7.92 31.53 -2.36
C PHE A 10 -7.08 30.72 -3.35
N PHE A 11 -5.97 31.30 -3.87
CA PHE A 11 -5.04 30.57 -4.73
C PHE A 11 -4.24 29.48 -3.98
N ILE A 12 -3.85 29.73 -2.74
CA ILE A 12 -3.16 28.72 -1.89
C ILE A 12 -4.12 27.57 -1.52
N LEU A 13 -5.41 27.83 -1.32
CA LEU A 13 -6.43 26.80 -1.08
C LEU A 13 -6.72 25.94 -2.32
N MET A 14 -6.60 26.50 -3.53
CA MET A 14 -6.80 25.78 -4.80
C MET A 14 -5.59 24.92 -5.22
N THR A 15 -4.38 25.17 -4.71
CA THR A 15 -3.22 24.30 -4.99
C THR A 15 -3.13 23.12 -4.03
N PHE A 16 -3.79 23.18 -2.87
CA PHE A 16 -3.85 22.06 -1.91
C PHE A 16 -4.83 20.94 -2.30
N SER A 17 -5.72 21.17 -3.27
CA SER A 17 -6.62 20.13 -3.81
C SER A 17 -5.99 19.28 -4.92
N LEU A 18 -4.71 19.49 -5.25
CA LEU A 18 -3.98 18.79 -6.32
C LEU A 18 -3.07 17.64 -5.86
N GLN A 19 -3.13 17.24 -4.59
CA GLN A 19 -2.38 16.08 -4.08
C GLN A 19 -3.29 15.07 -3.39
N ALA A 20 -4.20 14.49 -4.17
CA ALA A 20 -4.80 13.21 -3.87
C ALA A 20 -4.81 12.38 -5.16
N VAL A 21 -3.63 12.22 -5.78
CA VAL A 21 -3.46 11.21 -6.81
C VAL A 21 -3.23 9.91 -6.05
N GLY A 22 -4.31 9.14 -5.85
CA GLY A 22 -4.13 7.71 -5.62
C GLY A 22 -3.37 7.19 -6.84
N GLU A 23 -2.12 6.81 -6.65
CA GLU A 23 -1.30 6.31 -7.76
C GLU A 23 -2.05 5.16 -8.43
N SER A 24 -2.15 5.22 -9.76
CA SER A 24 -2.75 4.13 -10.51
C SER A 24 -1.95 2.86 -10.29
N ILE A 25 -2.63 1.72 -10.19
CA ILE A 25 -1.97 0.42 -10.07
C ILE A 25 -0.91 0.30 -11.19
N PRO A 26 0.36 -0.03 -10.85
CA PRO A 26 1.43 -0.18 -11.84
C PRO A 26 1.08 -1.22 -12.91
N SER A 27 1.71 -1.11 -14.08
CA SER A 27 1.52 -2.10 -15.15
C SER A 27 2.12 -3.45 -14.80
N SER A 28 1.68 -4.51 -15.48
CA SER A 28 2.09 -5.90 -15.18
C SER A 28 3.59 -6.14 -15.19
N ASN A 29 4.37 -5.37 -15.97
CA ASN A 29 5.83 -5.45 -16.03
C ASN A 29 6.53 -4.78 -14.84
N GLN A 30 5.80 -3.98 -14.04
CA GLN A 30 6.29 -3.29 -12.85
C GLN A 30 5.74 -3.93 -11.57
N LEU A 31 4.89 -4.94 -11.69
CA LEU A 31 4.27 -5.68 -10.59
C LEU A 31 4.96 -7.02 -10.36
N ARG A 32 5.31 -7.28 -9.10
CA ARG A 32 5.75 -8.60 -8.65
C ARG A 32 4.58 -9.49 -8.30
N SER A 33 3.58 -8.94 -7.60
CA SER A 33 2.42 -9.68 -7.15
C SER A 33 1.20 -8.76 -7.06
N LEU A 34 0.03 -9.32 -7.32
CA LEU A 34 -1.27 -8.66 -7.21
C LEU A 34 -2.32 -9.66 -6.77
N LEU A 35 -3.06 -9.33 -5.73
CA LEU A 35 -4.25 -10.05 -5.27
C LEU A 35 -5.42 -9.10 -5.14
N ARG A 36 -6.62 -9.64 -5.38
CA ARG A 36 -7.89 -8.90 -5.24
C ARG A 36 -8.76 -9.62 -4.24
N SER A 37 -9.59 -8.88 -3.51
CA SER A 37 -10.61 -9.51 -2.69
C SER A 37 -11.55 -10.34 -3.55
N PHE A 38 -12.08 -11.40 -2.98
CA PHE A 38 -13.05 -12.26 -3.64
C PHE A 38 -14.22 -12.47 -2.69
N ASP A 39 -15.42 -12.15 -3.17
CA ASP A 39 -16.66 -12.44 -2.47
C ASP A 39 -17.11 -13.86 -2.83
N ILE A 40 -17.02 -14.76 -1.86
CA ILE A 40 -17.38 -16.18 -2.06
C ILE A 40 -18.89 -16.39 -2.21
N GLN A 41 -19.73 -15.46 -1.75
CA GLN A 41 -21.19 -15.57 -1.86
C GLN A 41 -21.67 -15.16 -3.25
N THR A 42 -21.12 -14.07 -3.78
CA THR A 42 -21.52 -13.55 -5.10
C THR A 42 -20.64 -14.05 -6.24
N GLY A 43 -19.46 -14.61 -5.94
CA GLY A 43 -18.47 -15.02 -6.92
C GLY A 43 -17.75 -13.84 -7.59
N ASN A 44 -17.96 -12.63 -7.09
CA ASN A 44 -17.40 -11.41 -7.68
C ASN A 44 -16.00 -11.14 -7.15
N ILE A 45 -15.14 -10.64 -8.04
CA ILE A 45 -13.87 -10.03 -7.66
C ILE A 45 -14.19 -8.68 -7.04
N GLY A 46 -13.81 -8.50 -5.77
CA GLY A 46 -14.09 -7.31 -5.00
C GLY A 46 -13.19 -6.13 -5.33
N GLU A 47 -13.54 -4.98 -4.76
CA GLU A 47 -12.92 -3.68 -5.05
C GLU A 47 -11.60 -3.46 -4.30
N THR A 48 -11.25 -4.34 -3.36
CA THR A 48 -10.00 -4.24 -2.59
C THR A 48 -8.88 -4.94 -3.36
N ILE A 49 -7.82 -4.20 -3.67
CA ILE A 49 -6.68 -4.69 -4.45
C ILE A 49 -5.41 -4.47 -3.63
N ALA A 50 -4.65 -5.53 -3.39
CA ALA A 50 -3.31 -5.42 -2.83
C ALA A 50 -2.29 -5.79 -3.90
N TYR A 51 -1.19 -5.05 -3.99
CA TYR A 51 -0.14 -5.31 -4.94
C TYR A 51 1.23 -4.94 -4.39
N ILE A 52 2.28 -5.48 -5.02
CA ILE A 52 3.66 -5.17 -4.69
C ILE A 52 4.43 -4.86 -5.98
N PRO A 53 5.02 -3.66 -6.10
CA PRO A 53 5.88 -3.31 -7.23
C PRO A 53 7.28 -3.94 -7.09
N ILE A 54 7.96 -4.14 -8.23
CA ILE A 54 9.27 -4.82 -8.31
C ILE A 54 10.38 -4.03 -7.59
N GLU A 55 10.41 -2.71 -7.77
CA GLU A 55 11.48 -1.84 -7.27
C GLU A 55 11.20 -1.24 -5.90
N LYS A 56 10.08 -1.60 -5.27
CA LYS A 56 9.68 -1.03 -3.99
C LYS A 56 8.94 -2.09 -3.18
N PRO A 57 9.61 -2.81 -2.27
CA PRO A 57 9.05 -3.92 -1.50
C PRO A 57 8.16 -3.39 -0.38
N CYS A 58 7.16 -2.58 -0.75
CA CYS A 58 6.12 -2.06 0.13
C CYS A 58 4.78 -2.64 -0.31
N LEU A 59 3.93 -2.94 0.67
CA LEU A 59 2.57 -3.35 0.41
C LEU A 59 1.78 -2.12 -0.04
N ASN A 60 1.22 -2.18 -1.24
CA ASN A 60 0.28 -1.19 -1.72
C ASN A 60 -1.14 -1.76 -1.66
N LEU A 61 -2.09 -0.97 -1.17
CA LEU A 61 -3.48 -1.33 -1.01
C LEU A 61 -4.37 -0.23 -1.62
N LEU A 62 -5.22 -0.62 -2.56
CA LEU A 62 -6.31 0.21 -3.07
C LEU A 62 -7.62 -0.35 -2.51
N ALA A 63 -8.29 0.42 -1.66
CA ALA A 63 -9.57 0.04 -1.05
C ALA A 63 -10.48 1.27 -0.98
N ARG A 64 -11.73 1.15 -1.47
CA ARG A 64 -12.74 2.22 -1.40
C ARG A 64 -12.23 3.56 -1.99
N ASN A 65 -11.52 3.49 -3.12
CA ASN A 65 -10.86 4.64 -3.77
C ASN A 65 -9.76 5.33 -2.96
N GLU A 66 -9.31 4.73 -1.86
CA GLU A 66 -8.17 5.20 -1.09
C GLU A 66 -6.96 4.30 -1.37
N HIS A 67 -5.81 4.94 -1.55
CA HIS A 67 -4.54 4.27 -1.74
C HIS A 67 -3.72 4.34 -0.45
N TYR A 68 -3.15 3.21 -0.06
CA TYR A 68 -2.31 3.08 1.11
C TYR A 68 -1.03 2.36 0.75
N GLU A 69 0.09 2.92 1.20
CA GLU A 69 1.39 2.28 1.09
C GLU A 69 1.93 1.97 2.48
N TYR A 70 2.38 0.73 2.66
CA TYR A 70 2.97 0.25 3.90
C TYR A 70 4.33 -0.36 3.64
N CYS A 71 5.37 0.34 4.08
CA CYS A 71 6.73 -0.17 4.12
C CYS A 71 7.00 -0.64 5.55
N VAL A 72 6.97 -1.95 5.78
CA VAL A 72 7.04 -2.53 7.14
C VAL A 72 8.43 -2.38 7.76
N ILE A 73 9.45 -1.98 7.00
CA ILE A 73 10.85 -1.96 7.46
C ILE A 73 11.48 -0.58 7.31
N ASN A 74 12.10 -0.16 8.41
CA ASN A 74 12.95 1.01 8.68
C ASN A 74 13.13 2.04 7.55
N GLU A 75 12.82 3.30 7.87
CA GLU A 75 13.08 4.50 7.05
C GLU A 75 14.57 4.70 6.65
N GLY A 76 15.49 3.88 7.17
CA GLY A 76 16.93 3.96 6.90
C GLY A 76 17.48 2.93 5.89
N GLU A 77 16.69 1.95 5.44
CA GLU A 77 17.14 0.95 4.48
C GLU A 77 16.75 1.32 3.05
N ASN A 78 17.69 1.19 2.12
CA ASN A 78 17.41 1.43 0.71
C ASN A 78 16.70 0.22 0.08
N LEU A 79 15.39 0.16 0.30
CA LEU A 79 14.55 -0.93 -0.17
C LEU A 79 14.38 -0.96 -1.71
N SER A 80 14.96 -0.01 -2.46
CA SER A 80 14.80 0.03 -3.93
C SER A 80 15.36 -1.21 -4.66
N ASN A 81 16.27 -1.95 -4.03
CA ASN A 81 16.81 -3.21 -4.52
C ASN A 81 16.38 -4.42 -3.67
N GLY A 82 15.27 -4.32 -2.92
CA GLY A 82 14.87 -5.28 -1.89
C GLY A 82 15.07 -6.74 -2.29
N ASP A 83 14.53 -7.17 -3.43
CA ASP A 83 14.62 -8.58 -3.87
C ASP A 83 16.06 -9.06 -4.07
N LYS A 84 16.95 -8.20 -4.57
CA LYS A 84 18.38 -8.53 -4.75
C LYS A 84 19.11 -8.64 -3.43
N GLU A 85 18.67 -7.87 -2.44
CA GLU A 85 19.22 -7.85 -1.09
C GLU A 85 18.53 -8.89 -0.17
N GLY A 86 17.59 -9.66 -0.74
CA GLY A 86 16.89 -10.75 -0.06
C GLY A 86 15.72 -10.29 0.81
N PHE A 87 15.20 -9.08 0.58
CA PHE A 87 13.99 -8.53 1.20
C PHE A 87 12.81 -8.62 0.23
N PHE A 88 11.81 -9.45 0.55
CA PHE A 88 10.63 -9.58 -0.29
C PHE A 88 9.35 -9.81 0.51
N ILE A 89 8.27 -9.17 0.05
CA ILE A 89 6.92 -9.36 0.54
C ILE A 89 6.20 -10.39 -0.33
N THR A 90 5.50 -11.32 0.29
CA THR A 90 4.57 -12.25 -0.36
C THR A 90 3.15 -11.92 0.08
N LEU A 91 2.22 -11.77 -0.87
CA LEU A 91 0.80 -11.60 -0.55
C LEU A 91 0.17 -12.97 -0.34
N ASP A 92 -0.50 -13.16 0.80
CA ASP A 92 -1.12 -14.43 1.16
C ASP A 92 -2.62 -14.42 0.90
N SER A 93 -3.32 -13.36 1.32
CA SER A 93 -4.75 -13.21 1.06
C SER A 93 -5.21 -11.75 1.15
N VAL A 94 -6.26 -11.43 0.39
CA VAL A 94 -6.93 -10.12 0.41
C VAL A 94 -8.41 -10.35 0.63
N SER A 95 -8.98 -9.68 1.64
CA SER A 95 -10.42 -9.60 1.86
C SER A 95 -10.82 -8.13 2.02
N GLU A 96 -12.12 -7.86 2.07
CA GLU A 96 -12.62 -6.51 2.33
C GLU A 96 -12.16 -5.95 3.68
N SER A 97 -11.90 -6.83 4.66
CA SER A 97 -11.60 -6.45 6.04
C SER A 97 -10.13 -6.56 6.42
N SER A 98 -9.34 -7.35 5.69
CA SER A 98 -7.92 -7.50 5.99
C SER A 98 -7.08 -7.95 4.80
N VAL A 99 -5.81 -7.59 4.84
CA VAL A 99 -4.77 -8.12 3.94
C VAL A 99 -3.75 -8.89 4.79
N SER A 100 -3.50 -10.14 4.44
CA SER A 100 -2.44 -10.94 5.05
C SER A 100 -1.27 -11.06 4.07
N PHE A 101 -0.07 -10.86 4.60
CA PHE A 101 1.16 -10.88 3.82
C PHE A 101 2.33 -11.28 4.70
N SER A 102 3.37 -11.82 4.08
CA SER A 102 4.60 -12.24 4.76
C SER A 102 5.75 -11.35 4.32
N TYR A 103 6.47 -10.78 5.28
CA TYR A 103 7.71 -10.05 5.04
C TYR A 103 8.90 -10.99 5.25
N ASN A 104 9.69 -11.19 4.21
CA ASN A 104 10.80 -12.14 4.21
C ASN A 104 12.12 -11.40 4.05
N THR A 105 13.10 -11.79 4.84
CA THR A 105 14.51 -11.42 4.71
C THR A 105 15.36 -12.67 4.56
N ILE A 106 16.66 -12.50 4.34
CA ILE A 106 17.62 -13.62 4.43
C ILE A 106 17.75 -14.20 5.85
N TRP A 107 17.33 -13.47 6.89
CA TRP A 107 17.54 -13.83 8.29
C TRP A 107 16.28 -14.34 8.98
N TYR A 108 15.13 -13.84 8.58
CA TYR A 108 13.85 -14.10 9.23
C TYR A 108 12.68 -13.87 8.28
N SER A 109 11.53 -14.46 8.62
CA SER A 109 10.24 -14.20 8.01
C SER A 109 9.25 -13.79 9.09
N VAL A 110 8.42 -12.79 8.81
CA VAL A 110 7.38 -12.29 9.71
C VAL A 110 6.06 -12.25 8.97
N ASN A 111 5.05 -12.88 9.57
CA ASN A 111 3.69 -12.84 9.05
C ASN A 111 2.99 -11.59 9.57
N CYS A 112 2.42 -10.81 8.66
CA CYS A 112 1.75 -9.57 8.97
C CYS A 112 0.30 -9.61 8.48
N ARG A 113 -0.55 -8.92 9.23
CA ARG A 113 -1.95 -8.69 8.90
C ARG A 113 -2.28 -7.23 9.04
N LEU A 114 -2.78 -6.64 7.96
CA LEU A 114 -3.31 -5.30 7.89
C LEU A 114 -4.84 -5.36 8.07
N SER A 115 -5.39 -4.63 9.05
CA SER A 115 -6.82 -4.34 9.10
C SER A 115 -7.13 -3.19 8.16
N THR A 116 -7.96 -3.41 7.12
CA THR A 116 -8.33 -2.35 6.16
C THR A 116 -9.20 -1.29 6.80
N ARG A 117 -9.96 -1.64 7.85
CA ARG A 117 -10.83 -0.72 8.60
C ARG A 117 -10.02 0.18 9.52
N ASP A 118 -9.12 -0.41 10.29
CA ASP A 118 -8.38 0.31 11.33
C ASP A 118 -7.07 0.91 10.81
N LYS A 119 -6.63 0.49 9.62
CA LYS A 119 -5.34 0.85 8.99
C LYS A 119 -4.14 0.50 9.87
N VAL A 120 -4.30 -0.50 10.73
CA VAL A 120 -3.26 -1.00 11.66
C VAL A 120 -2.66 -2.28 11.09
N ILE A 121 -1.32 -2.31 11.06
CA ILE A 121 -0.55 -3.52 10.77
C ILE A 121 -0.18 -4.20 12.09
N LYS A 122 -0.40 -5.51 12.15
CA LYS A 122 0.10 -6.38 13.22
C LYS A 122 0.96 -7.46 12.59
N CYS A 123 2.15 -7.65 13.14
CA CYS A 123 3.09 -8.63 12.64
C CYS A 123 3.42 -9.60 13.78
N ASP A 124 3.14 -10.87 13.56
CA ASP A 124 3.49 -11.94 14.48
C ASP A 124 4.93 -12.35 14.19
N GLN A 125 5.83 -12.09 15.13
CA GLN A 125 7.19 -12.63 15.04
C GLN A 125 7.08 -14.15 15.15
N SER A 126 7.19 -14.84 14.01
CA SER A 126 7.44 -16.27 13.99
C SER A 126 8.75 -16.53 14.76
N LYS A 127 8.61 -17.13 15.94
CA LYS A 127 9.72 -17.58 16.78
C LYS A 127 10.54 -18.67 16.10
#